data_AF-A0A3B8NRR1-F1
#
_entry.id   AF-A0A3B8NRR1-F1
#
_cell.length_a   1.000
_cell.length_b   1.000
_cell.length_c   1.000
_cell.angle_alpha   90.00
_cell.angle_beta   90.00
_cell.angle_gamma   90.00
#
_symmetry.space_group_name_H-M   'P 1'
#
loop_
_entity.id
_entity.type
_entity.pdbx_description
1 polymer ?
#
loop_
_entity_poly.entity_id
_entity_poly.type
_entity_poly.pdbx_seq_one_letter_code
_entity_poly.pdbx_strand_id
1 'polypeptide(L)'
;MVQFKYLKYFIGLFLVLSFALCPCLSLAGAAPGYSAIFTVGCPSYTVDGQKHVMDAGPYIKDGRVFVPVRYLAYACGVAEESVIYENGTVYLIKGNTVIQLSINNKVMVVNGLSKSIDVAPELIQGRTYLPARFIAEALGYAVSWDPSAQRVLIVSLGDEKPEEPQRLSVSEVIEIAQPTVVLIQTNRSQGSGFFWSSDGEIVTNAHVVAGASEIEVTTYEGKTYHGRIEKLDAYLDIAIIRVDGDSFPYIPYYNTEVQRGEEVVVLGNPLGLRNSASKGIISAIRDIGEVEPDKSGITILQTDASVLPGNSGGPMLNMGGEVVGIIFAGVGEGLELNFALPIEYCLAVRAKPPFGVEDDFLLYLEQDKKWAELYNQFIELTEEVIAALENDNLAMAIQCQNLILGILDELRQEVGSYYPQTPEVEDLRTIYLDALRNYYTGNLKLLEALQFLGPWTITQSRMAFSEAERYIDVANRLLEEYNREKWDLYQQFISLD
;
A
#
# COMPACT_ATOMS: atom_id res chain seq x y z
N MET A 1 -72.32 16.44 -46.86
CA MET A 1 -71.81 15.65 -45.70
C MET A 1 -72.12 14.19 -46.00
N VAL A 2 -71.19 13.23 -46.10
CA VAL A 2 -69.71 13.19 -46.04
C VAL A 2 -69.30 12.06 -47.04
N GLN A 3 -68.61 12.33 -48.16
CA GLN A 3 -67.16 12.12 -48.39
C GLN A 3 -66.63 10.72 -47.98
N PHE A 4 -65.75 9.96 -48.69
CA PHE A 4 -65.17 9.85 -50.06
C PHE A 4 -64.09 8.72 -49.98
N LYS A 5 -63.55 8.03 -51.01
CA LYS A 5 -63.86 7.74 -52.44
C LYS A 5 -62.91 6.62 -52.96
N TYR A 6 -63.40 5.65 -53.77
CA TYR A 6 -62.69 4.87 -54.84
C TYR A 6 -61.35 4.12 -54.53
N LEU A 7 -61.28 2.78 -54.68
CA LEU A 7 -61.12 1.97 -55.93
C LEU A 7 -59.68 1.93 -56.49
N LYS A 8 -59.05 0.73 -56.53
CA LYS A 8 -57.99 0.37 -57.50
C LYS A 8 -58.06 -1.11 -57.93
N TYR A 9 -58.27 -1.32 -59.22
CA TYR A 9 -57.94 -2.53 -60.00
C TYR A 9 -56.41 -2.52 -60.27
N PHE A 10 -55.66 -3.65 -60.23
CA PHE A 10 -55.55 -4.78 -61.18
C PHE A 10 -54.52 -4.54 -62.32
N ILE A 11 -53.95 -5.65 -62.83
CA ILE A 11 -53.03 -5.80 -64.00
C ILE A 11 -51.52 -5.64 -63.68
N GLY A 12 -50.72 -6.60 -64.16
CA GLY A 12 -49.25 -6.57 -64.18
C GLY A 12 -48.69 -6.91 -65.57
N LEU A 13 -47.36 -6.91 -65.76
CA LEU A 13 -46.73 -7.29 -67.04
C LEU A 13 -45.23 -7.67 -66.91
N PHE A 14 -44.83 -8.69 -67.70
CA PHE A 14 -43.53 -9.00 -68.34
C PHE A 14 -42.16 -8.48 -67.80
N LEU A 15 -41.31 -9.47 -67.47
CA LEU A 15 -40.10 -9.91 -68.22
C LEU A 15 -38.81 -9.04 -68.36
N VAL A 16 -37.68 -9.76 -68.29
CA VAL A 16 -36.29 -9.47 -68.71
C VAL A 16 -35.31 -8.92 -67.66
N LEU A 17 -34.12 -9.53 -67.68
CA LEU A 17 -32.91 -9.23 -66.92
C LEU A 17 -32.54 -7.73 -66.92
N SER A 18 -32.09 -7.26 -65.75
CA SER A 18 -31.00 -6.27 -65.68
C SER A 18 -30.09 -6.62 -64.51
N PHE A 19 -28.79 -6.34 -64.68
CA PHE A 19 -27.85 -6.25 -63.56
C PHE A 19 -28.36 -5.23 -62.54
N ALA A 20 -28.21 -5.59 -61.26
CA ALA A 20 -28.26 -4.72 -60.09
C ALA A 20 -27.22 -5.31 -59.10
N LEU A 21 -26.21 -4.62 -58.57
CA LEU A 21 -26.05 -3.17 -58.37
C LEU A 21 -27.27 -2.55 -57.68
N CYS A 22 -27.45 -2.95 -56.42
CA CYS A 22 -28.37 -2.37 -55.47
C CYS A 22 -27.88 -2.68 -54.04
N PRO A 23 -28.09 -1.81 -53.05
CA PRO A 23 -27.65 -0.43 -53.09
C PRO A 23 -26.80 -0.08 -51.86
N CYS A 24 -26.21 1.11 -51.85
CA CYS A 24 -25.86 1.75 -50.57
C CYS A 24 -27.18 2.09 -49.85
N LEU A 25 -27.57 1.25 -48.89
CA LEU A 25 -28.57 1.62 -47.88
C LEU A 25 -27.81 1.90 -46.59
N SER A 26 -27.76 3.18 -46.19
CA SER A 26 -27.19 3.55 -44.91
C SER A 26 -28.12 3.11 -43.78
N LEU A 27 -27.74 2.05 -43.06
CA LEU A 27 -28.16 1.87 -41.68
C LEU A 27 -27.22 2.70 -40.80
N ALA A 28 -27.62 3.93 -40.50
CA ALA A 28 -27.01 4.69 -39.43
C ALA A 28 -27.34 4.01 -38.09
N GLY A 29 -26.34 3.68 -37.27
CA GLY A 29 -26.55 3.20 -35.90
C GLY A 29 -25.77 1.96 -35.45
N ALA A 30 -24.48 1.83 -35.76
CA ALA A 30 -23.52 1.02 -35.00
C ALA A 30 -22.08 1.44 -35.33
N ALA A 31 -21.25 1.72 -34.34
CA ALA A 31 -19.83 2.05 -34.52
C ALA A 31 -18.96 0.76 -34.54
N PRO A 32 -18.02 0.58 -35.48
CA PRO A 32 -17.19 -0.62 -35.54
C PRO A 32 -15.78 -0.40 -34.97
N GLY A 33 -15.63 -0.52 -33.65
CA GLY A 33 -14.32 -0.64 -32.98
C GLY A 33 -14.02 -2.11 -32.63
N TYR A 34 -13.18 -2.78 -33.42
CA TYR A 34 -12.74 -4.17 -33.17
C TYR A 34 -11.29 -4.38 -33.62
N SER A 35 -10.31 -4.19 -32.72
CA SER A 35 -8.89 -4.32 -33.08
C SER A 35 -8.34 -5.74 -32.87
N ALA A 36 -8.41 -6.50 -33.95
CA ALA A 36 -7.82 -7.80 -34.18
C ALA A 36 -8.65 -9.06 -33.84
N ILE A 37 -8.57 -10.04 -34.74
CA ILE A 37 -9.35 -11.27 -34.69
C ILE A 37 -8.45 -12.46 -35.03
N PHE A 38 -8.37 -13.41 -34.10
CA PHE A 38 -7.69 -14.70 -34.29
C PHE A 38 -8.74 -15.81 -34.39
N THR A 39 -8.76 -16.56 -35.49
CA THR A 39 -9.67 -17.71 -35.67
C THR A 39 -8.90 -19.01 -35.43
N VAL A 40 -9.48 -19.93 -34.64
CA VAL A 40 -8.86 -21.24 -34.33
C VAL A 40 -8.62 -22.02 -35.62
N GLY A 41 -7.43 -22.62 -35.74
CA GLY A 41 -6.99 -23.38 -36.92
C GLY A 41 -6.63 -22.53 -38.14
N CYS A 42 -6.80 -21.21 -38.12
CA CYS A 42 -6.43 -20.33 -39.23
C CYS A 42 -5.00 -19.77 -39.07
N PRO A 43 -4.08 -20.00 -40.01
CA PRO A 43 -2.75 -19.36 -40.04
C PRO A 43 -2.82 -17.91 -40.56
N SER A 44 -3.82 -17.16 -40.12
CA SER A 44 -4.01 -15.75 -40.44
C SER A 44 -4.93 -15.09 -39.43
N TYR A 45 -4.61 -13.86 -39.06
CA TYR A 45 -5.44 -12.98 -38.24
C TYR A 45 -5.85 -11.75 -39.07
N THR A 46 -6.81 -10.99 -38.57
CA THR A 46 -7.06 -9.63 -39.09
C THR A 46 -6.72 -8.60 -38.02
N VAL A 47 -6.36 -7.39 -38.41
CA VAL A 47 -6.30 -6.16 -37.60
C VAL A 47 -7.06 -5.10 -38.37
N ASP A 48 -8.05 -4.44 -37.76
CA ASP A 48 -8.90 -3.41 -38.39
C ASP A 48 -9.46 -3.80 -39.78
N GLY A 49 -9.79 -5.10 -39.94
CA GLY A 49 -10.25 -5.71 -41.19
C GLY A 49 -9.15 -6.09 -42.20
N GLN A 50 -7.92 -5.56 -42.06
CA GLN A 50 -6.78 -5.97 -42.87
C GLN A 50 -6.28 -7.35 -42.44
N LYS A 51 -6.01 -8.24 -43.41
CA LYS A 51 -5.55 -9.62 -43.17
C LYS A 51 -4.03 -9.73 -43.09
N HIS A 52 -3.54 -10.40 -42.06
CA HIS A 52 -2.13 -10.73 -41.85
C HIS A 52 -1.95 -12.26 -41.80
N VAL A 53 -0.81 -12.76 -42.29
CA VAL A 53 -0.49 -14.20 -42.35
C VAL A 53 0.41 -14.59 -41.17
N MET A 54 0.20 -15.79 -40.64
CA MET A 54 1.02 -16.38 -39.59
C MET A 54 1.65 -17.68 -40.09
N ASP A 55 2.86 -18.00 -39.62
CA ASP A 55 3.44 -19.34 -39.80
C ASP A 55 2.90 -20.38 -38.81
N ALA A 56 2.06 -19.95 -37.87
CA ALA A 56 1.47 -20.73 -36.79
C ALA A 56 0.00 -20.33 -36.55
N GLY A 57 -0.89 -21.30 -36.41
CA GLY A 57 -2.33 -21.07 -36.17
C GLY A 57 -2.72 -21.18 -34.69
N PRO A 58 -3.75 -20.47 -34.20
CA PRO A 58 -4.27 -20.65 -32.85
C PRO A 58 -4.92 -22.03 -32.68
N TYR A 59 -4.84 -22.61 -31.48
CA TYR A 59 -5.44 -23.91 -31.15
C TYR A 59 -6.22 -23.87 -29.83
N ILE A 60 -7.07 -24.88 -29.60
CA ILE A 60 -7.78 -25.06 -28.32
C ILE A 60 -7.11 -26.20 -27.53
N LYS A 61 -6.87 -25.97 -26.25
CA LYS A 61 -6.37 -26.96 -25.28
C LYS A 61 -6.95 -26.64 -23.90
N ASP A 62 -7.42 -27.65 -23.18
CA ASP A 62 -7.93 -27.53 -21.81
C ASP A 62 -8.95 -26.39 -21.60
N GLY A 63 -9.86 -26.23 -22.56
CA GLY A 63 -10.90 -25.19 -22.56
C GLY A 63 -10.41 -23.77 -22.89
N ARG A 64 -9.14 -23.59 -23.27
CA ARG A 64 -8.51 -22.31 -23.55
C ARG A 64 -8.06 -22.23 -25.01
N VAL A 65 -8.15 -21.04 -25.59
CA VAL A 65 -7.56 -20.75 -26.91
C VAL A 65 -6.15 -20.24 -26.71
N PHE A 66 -5.18 -20.95 -27.27
CA PHE A 66 -3.77 -20.56 -27.31
C PHE A 66 -3.48 -19.84 -28.63
N VAL A 67 -2.91 -18.64 -28.55
CA VAL A 67 -2.57 -17.79 -29.71
C VAL A 67 -1.04 -17.67 -29.78
N PRO A 68 -0.42 -17.64 -30.97
CA PRO A 68 1.03 -17.44 -31.06
C PRO A 68 1.41 -16.04 -30.55
N VAL A 69 2.25 -15.99 -29.52
CA VAL A 69 2.60 -14.76 -28.77
C VAL A 69 3.14 -13.65 -29.66
N ARG A 70 3.91 -14.01 -30.70
CA ARG A 70 4.48 -13.07 -31.67
C ARG A 70 3.41 -12.26 -32.41
N TYR A 71 2.47 -12.96 -33.04
CA TYR A 71 1.44 -12.33 -33.86
C TYR A 71 0.39 -11.62 -33.00
N LEU A 72 0.15 -12.13 -31.80
CA LEU A 72 -0.63 -11.45 -30.77
C LEU A 72 0.00 -10.11 -30.36
N ALA A 73 1.31 -10.08 -30.13
CA ALA A 73 2.04 -8.84 -29.84
C ALA A 73 1.92 -7.83 -30.99
N TYR A 74 2.11 -8.26 -32.24
CA TYR A 74 1.93 -7.40 -33.42
C TYR A 74 0.49 -6.88 -33.55
N ALA A 75 -0.51 -7.74 -33.29
CA ALA A 75 -1.91 -7.35 -33.27
C ALA A 75 -2.25 -6.32 -32.18
N CYS A 76 -1.49 -6.33 -31.08
CA CYS A 76 -1.57 -5.35 -29.99
C CYS A 76 -0.59 -4.16 -30.16
N GLY A 77 -0.02 -3.96 -31.35
CA GLY A 77 0.82 -2.79 -31.68
C GLY A 77 2.24 -2.82 -31.12
N VAL A 78 2.79 -4.00 -30.80
CA VAL A 78 4.22 -4.18 -30.52
C VAL A 78 4.97 -4.23 -31.85
N ALA A 79 6.07 -3.47 -31.97
CA ALA A 79 6.92 -3.47 -33.16
C ALA A 79 7.65 -4.82 -33.35
N GLU A 80 8.10 -5.15 -34.57
CA GLU A 80 8.71 -6.46 -34.86
C GLU A 80 10.04 -6.64 -34.11
N GLU A 81 10.85 -5.58 -34.08
CA GLU A 81 12.08 -5.43 -33.32
C GLU A 81 11.90 -5.47 -31.79
N SER A 82 10.68 -5.20 -31.31
CA SER A 82 10.33 -5.16 -29.88
C SER A 82 9.81 -6.50 -29.33
N VAL A 83 9.92 -7.59 -30.10
CA VAL A 83 9.60 -8.96 -29.67
C VAL A 83 10.90 -9.76 -29.58
N ILE A 84 11.52 -9.74 -28.40
CA ILE A 84 12.85 -10.33 -28.16
C ILE A 84 12.68 -11.73 -27.55
N TYR A 85 13.50 -12.69 -28.01
CA TYR A 85 13.54 -14.05 -27.50
C TYR A 85 14.94 -14.34 -26.95
N GLU A 86 15.06 -14.55 -25.64
CA GLU A 86 16.34 -14.76 -24.98
C GLU A 86 16.20 -15.80 -23.85
N ASN A 87 17.10 -16.79 -23.82
CA ASN A 87 17.22 -17.77 -22.73
C ASN A 87 15.90 -18.44 -22.28
N GLY A 88 14.99 -18.74 -23.23
CA GLY A 88 13.69 -19.35 -22.94
C GLY A 88 12.61 -18.38 -22.43
N THR A 89 12.89 -17.07 -22.51
CA THR A 89 11.99 -15.97 -22.15
C THR A 89 11.64 -15.15 -23.39
N VAL A 90 10.40 -14.66 -23.45
CA VAL A 90 9.92 -13.70 -24.45
C VAL A 90 9.73 -12.35 -23.78
N TYR A 91 10.30 -11.29 -24.37
CA TYR A 91 10.10 -9.91 -23.96
C TYR A 91 9.27 -9.19 -25.02
N LEU A 92 8.24 -8.46 -24.61
CA LEU A 92 7.39 -7.63 -25.47
C LEU A 92 7.46 -6.19 -24.97
N ILE A 93 7.83 -5.24 -25.84
CA ILE A 93 8.05 -3.83 -25.46
C ILE A 93 7.14 -2.90 -26.27
N LYS A 94 6.27 -2.14 -25.61
CA LYS A 94 5.38 -1.15 -26.23
C LYS A 94 5.33 0.13 -25.40
N GLY A 95 5.96 1.20 -25.90
CA GLY A 95 6.14 2.42 -25.12
C GLY A 95 6.92 2.12 -23.83
N ASN A 96 6.36 2.50 -22.68
CA ASN A 96 6.93 2.20 -21.36
C ASN A 96 6.57 0.80 -20.85
N THR A 97 5.71 0.04 -21.55
CA THR A 97 5.27 -1.28 -21.11
C THR A 97 6.25 -2.37 -21.53
N VAL A 98 6.79 -3.12 -20.56
CA VAL A 98 7.66 -4.28 -20.77
C VAL A 98 7.01 -5.52 -20.16
N ILE A 99 6.71 -6.51 -20.99
CA ILE A 99 6.14 -7.80 -20.57
C ILE A 99 7.19 -8.89 -20.73
N GLN A 100 7.46 -9.65 -19.66
CA GLN A 100 8.35 -10.80 -19.65
C GLN A 100 7.56 -12.10 -19.44
N LEU A 101 7.79 -13.07 -20.32
CA LEU A 101 7.13 -14.38 -20.32
C LEU A 101 8.17 -15.51 -20.38
N SER A 102 8.46 -16.16 -19.25
CA SER A 102 9.30 -17.36 -19.23
C SER A 102 8.49 -18.60 -19.60
N ILE A 103 9.00 -19.39 -20.55
CA ILE A 103 8.31 -20.59 -21.06
C ILE A 103 8.18 -21.64 -19.94
N ASN A 104 7.03 -22.29 -19.86
CA ASN A 104 6.60 -23.20 -18.79
C ASN A 104 6.51 -22.57 -17.37
N ASN A 105 6.67 -21.25 -17.23
CA ASN A 105 6.44 -20.55 -15.96
C ASN A 105 5.01 -19.97 -15.87
N LYS A 106 4.42 -20.01 -14.67
CA LYS A 106 3.10 -19.40 -14.36
C LYS A 106 3.22 -17.98 -13.80
N VAL A 107 4.37 -17.34 -13.94
CA VAL A 107 4.59 -15.93 -13.61
C VAL A 107 4.90 -15.16 -14.89
N MET A 108 4.15 -14.09 -15.11
CA MET A 108 4.42 -13.05 -16.10
C MET A 108 4.90 -11.82 -15.34
N VAL A 109 5.95 -11.13 -15.81
CA VAL A 109 6.34 -9.85 -15.23
C VAL A 109 5.87 -8.73 -16.15
N VAL A 110 5.28 -7.67 -15.60
CA VAL A 110 4.87 -6.47 -16.34
C VAL A 110 5.46 -5.27 -15.61
N ASN A 111 6.32 -4.49 -16.28
CA ASN A 111 7.01 -3.32 -15.72
C ASN A 111 7.73 -3.62 -14.39
N GLY A 112 8.36 -4.79 -14.29
CA GLY A 112 9.03 -5.28 -13.06
C GLY A 112 8.10 -5.96 -12.04
N LEU A 113 6.79 -5.77 -12.13
CA LEU A 113 5.81 -6.36 -11.20
C LEU A 113 5.43 -7.78 -11.62
N SER A 114 5.51 -8.74 -10.69
CA SER A 114 5.16 -10.14 -10.92
C SER A 114 3.65 -10.38 -10.84
N LYS A 115 3.06 -10.87 -11.94
CA LYS A 115 1.65 -11.25 -12.07
C LYS A 115 1.52 -12.76 -12.27
N SER A 116 0.81 -13.42 -11.36
CA SER A 116 0.48 -14.85 -11.50
C SER A 116 -0.49 -15.07 -12.67
N ILE A 117 -0.20 -16.08 -13.51
CA ILE A 117 -1.04 -16.51 -14.61
C ILE A 117 -1.39 -18.00 -14.44
N ASP A 118 -2.66 -18.33 -14.58
CA ASP A 118 -3.18 -19.67 -14.29
C ASP A 118 -2.78 -20.75 -15.31
N VAL A 119 -2.22 -20.35 -16.46
CA VAL A 119 -1.61 -21.22 -17.48
C VAL A 119 -0.30 -20.62 -17.97
N ALA A 120 0.71 -21.47 -18.18
CA ALA A 120 2.04 -21.04 -18.59
C ALA A 120 2.15 -20.83 -20.12
N PRO A 121 3.14 -20.05 -20.62
CA PRO A 121 3.46 -20.01 -22.03
C PRO A 121 4.07 -21.34 -22.50
N GLU A 122 3.57 -21.89 -23.60
CA GLU A 122 4.00 -23.18 -24.16
C GLU A 122 4.86 -22.98 -25.42
N LEU A 123 5.88 -23.82 -25.61
CA LEU A 123 6.70 -23.84 -26.83
C LEU A 123 6.30 -25.03 -27.71
N ILE A 124 5.71 -24.74 -28.88
CA ILE A 124 5.30 -25.77 -29.85
C ILE A 124 5.96 -25.45 -31.19
N GLN A 125 6.72 -26.40 -31.74
CA GLN A 125 7.38 -26.29 -33.05
C GLN A 125 8.20 -24.98 -33.23
N GLY A 126 8.83 -24.49 -32.16
CA GLY A 126 9.62 -23.25 -32.18
C GLY A 126 8.78 -21.96 -32.16
N ARG A 127 7.52 -22.02 -31.74
CA ARG A 127 6.64 -20.86 -31.54
C ARG A 127 6.09 -20.87 -30.11
N THR A 128 6.16 -19.72 -29.44
CA THR A 128 5.57 -19.54 -28.10
C THR A 128 4.08 -19.25 -28.23
N TYR A 129 3.28 -19.93 -27.42
CA TYR A 129 1.83 -19.80 -27.37
C TYR A 129 1.36 -19.46 -25.97
N LEU A 130 0.34 -18.61 -25.87
CA LEU A 130 -0.33 -18.27 -24.62
C LEU A 130 -1.78 -17.81 -24.95
N PRO A 131 -2.77 -17.96 -24.06
CA PRO A 131 -4.07 -17.35 -24.28
C PRO A 131 -4.00 -15.83 -24.37
N ALA A 132 -4.76 -15.26 -25.31
CA ALA A 132 -4.60 -13.86 -25.71
C ALA A 132 -4.71 -12.87 -24.54
N ARG A 133 -5.58 -13.16 -23.57
CA ARG A 133 -5.91 -12.27 -22.44
C ARG A 133 -4.69 -11.68 -21.76
N PHE A 134 -3.66 -12.46 -21.43
CA PHE A 134 -2.58 -11.99 -20.57
C PHE A 134 -1.72 -10.89 -21.21
N ILE A 135 -1.45 -11.04 -22.50
CA ILE A 135 -0.66 -10.07 -23.28
C ILE A 135 -1.56 -8.92 -23.73
N ALA A 136 -2.77 -9.21 -24.20
CA ALA A 136 -3.70 -8.20 -24.67
C ALA A 136 -4.12 -7.23 -23.55
N GLU A 137 -4.55 -7.75 -22.39
CA GLU A 137 -4.92 -6.93 -21.22
C GLU A 137 -3.72 -6.12 -20.71
N ALA A 138 -2.52 -6.71 -20.65
CA ALA A 138 -1.30 -6.01 -20.24
C ALA A 138 -0.84 -4.93 -21.24
N LEU A 139 -1.35 -4.94 -22.48
CA LEU A 139 -1.11 -3.93 -23.51
C LEU A 139 -2.30 -2.97 -23.71
N GLY A 140 -3.33 -3.01 -22.85
CA GLY A 140 -4.48 -2.12 -22.88
C GLY A 140 -5.64 -2.56 -23.80
N TYR A 141 -5.77 -3.85 -24.10
CA TYR A 141 -6.82 -4.40 -24.95
C TYR A 141 -7.78 -5.32 -24.17
N ALA A 142 -9.08 -5.20 -24.43
CA ALA A 142 -10.06 -6.17 -24.00
C ALA A 142 -10.02 -7.43 -24.88
N VAL A 143 -10.35 -8.59 -24.30
CA VAL A 143 -10.43 -9.87 -25.02
C VAL A 143 -11.79 -10.53 -24.77
N SER A 144 -12.44 -10.97 -25.84
CA SER A 144 -13.66 -11.79 -25.78
C SER A 144 -13.58 -12.99 -26.71
N TRP A 145 -14.47 -13.96 -26.49
CA TRP A 145 -14.53 -15.22 -27.22
C TRP A 145 -15.89 -15.37 -27.90
N ASP A 146 -15.87 -15.55 -29.22
CA ASP A 146 -17.03 -15.99 -30.01
C ASP A 146 -16.96 -17.51 -30.19
N PRO A 147 -17.76 -18.29 -29.43
CA PRO A 147 -17.79 -19.75 -29.55
C PRO A 147 -18.39 -20.23 -30.86
N SER A 148 -19.22 -19.42 -31.53
CA SER A 148 -19.94 -19.80 -32.76
C SER A 148 -19.04 -19.75 -33.99
N ALA A 149 -18.16 -18.76 -34.07
CA ALA A 149 -17.17 -18.61 -35.14
C ALA A 149 -15.76 -19.14 -34.76
N GLN A 150 -15.59 -19.63 -33.52
CA GLN A 150 -14.31 -19.99 -32.92
C GLN A 150 -13.24 -18.88 -33.01
N ARG A 151 -13.62 -17.67 -32.59
CA ARG A 151 -12.77 -16.47 -32.68
C ARG A 151 -12.44 -15.88 -31.33
N VAL A 152 -11.16 -15.59 -31.14
CA VAL A 152 -10.71 -14.61 -30.14
C VAL A 152 -10.85 -13.24 -30.78
N LEU A 153 -11.68 -12.40 -30.18
CA LEU A 153 -11.86 -11.00 -30.53
C LEU A 153 -11.02 -10.18 -29.55
N ILE A 154 -10.07 -9.43 -30.08
CA ILE A 154 -9.31 -8.44 -29.33
C ILE A 154 -9.92 -7.08 -29.70
N VAL A 155 -10.01 -6.19 -28.72
CA VAL A 155 -10.55 -4.84 -28.92
C VAL A 155 -9.66 -3.87 -28.16
N SER A 156 -9.00 -2.98 -28.90
CA SER A 156 -8.37 -1.80 -28.33
C SER A 156 -9.46 -1.07 -27.57
N LEU A 157 -9.17 -0.67 -26.33
CA LEU A 157 -10.05 0.22 -25.59
C LEU A 157 -10.16 1.62 -26.26
N GLY A 158 -9.45 1.79 -27.38
CA GLY A 158 -9.54 2.91 -28.30
C GLY A 158 -8.44 3.93 -28.04
N ASP A 159 -8.04 4.63 -29.10
CA ASP A 159 -7.62 6.03 -28.96
C ASP A 159 -8.88 6.93 -28.84
N GLU A 160 -9.91 6.46 -28.13
CA GLU A 160 -10.64 7.39 -27.29
C GLU A 160 -9.60 7.89 -26.30
N LYS A 161 -9.19 9.16 -26.48
CA LYS A 161 -8.56 9.96 -25.42
C LYS A 161 -9.37 9.62 -24.16
N PRO A 162 -8.80 8.90 -23.17
CA PRO A 162 -9.57 8.08 -22.24
C PRO A 162 -10.69 8.93 -21.69
N GLU A 163 -11.96 8.48 -21.88
CA GLU A 163 -13.15 9.32 -21.69
C GLU A 163 -13.01 10.11 -20.39
N GLU A 164 -12.70 11.41 -20.50
CA GLU A 164 -11.80 12.11 -19.56
C GLU A 164 -12.19 11.81 -18.11
N PRO A 165 -11.43 10.94 -17.40
CA PRO A 165 -11.94 9.89 -16.51
C PRO A 165 -13.04 10.43 -15.60
N GLN A 166 -14.29 10.10 -15.97
CA GLN A 166 -15.48 10.96 -15.85
C GLN A 166 -15.26 12.10 -14.85
N ARG A 167 -14.69 13.21 -15.33
CA ARG A 167 -14.16 14.26 -14.46
C ARG A 167 -15.29 14.93 -13.67
N LEU A 168 -15.49 14.42 -12.46
CA LEU A 168 -16.48 14.89 -11.52
C LEU A 168 -16.15 16.34 -11.13
N SER A 169 -17.20 17.13 -10.94
CA SER A 169 -17.05 18.40 -10.24
C SER A 169 -16.61 18.15 -8.80
N VAL A 170 -15.96 19.13 -8.18
CA VAL A 170 -15.57 19.04 -6.76
C VAL A 170 -16.77 18.73 -5.85
N SER A 171 -17.97 19.23 -6.20
CA SER A 171 -19.21 18.91 -5.48
C SER A 171 -19.57 17.44 -5.57
N GLU A 172 -19.48 16.83 -6.76
CA GLU A 172 -19.75 15.40 -6.97
C GLU A 172 -18.71 14.53 -6.25
N VAL A 173 -17.42 14.89 -6.30
CA VAL A 173 -16.35 14.20 -5.55
C VAL A 173 -16.63 14.24 -4.04
N ILE A 174 -17.01 15.39 -3.49
CA ILE A 174 -17.39 15.52 -2.08
C ILE A 174 -18.63 14.67 -1.77
N GLU A 175 -19.66 14.71 -2.62
CA GLU A 175 -20.93 14.00 -2.39
C GLU A 175 -20.75 12.47 -2.30
N ILE A 176 -19.92 11.87 -3.17
CA ILE A 176 -19.65 10.42 -3.14
C ILE A 176 -18.70 10.01 -2.01
N ALA A 177 -17.73 10.85 -1.67
CA ALA A 177 -16.63 10.47 -0.79
C ALA A 177 -16.84 10.86 0.68
N GLN A 178 -17.48 12.00 0.96
CA GLN A 178 -17.67 12.46 2.33
C GLN A 178 -18.37 11.46 3.27
N PRO A 179 -19.33 10.62 2.80
CA PRO A 179 -19.94 9.56 3.62
C PRO A 179 -18.97 8.44 4.06
N THR A 180 -17.85 8.25 3.35
CA THR A 180 -16.85 7.20 3.67
C THR A 180 -15.81 7.67 4.67
N VAL A 181 -15.68 8.99 4.86
CA VAL A 181 -14.73 9.63 5.79
C VAL A 181 -15.22 9.52 7.23
N VAL A 182 -14.33 9.13 8.12
CA VAL A 182 -14.58 8.96 9.55
C VAL A 182 -13.72 9.90 10.39
N LEU A 183 -14.25 10.31 11.54
CA LEU A 183 -13.48 10.86 12.63
C LEU A 183 -12.90 9.71 13.46
N ILE A 184 -11.60 9.74 13.73
CA ILE A 184 -10.93 8.80 14.62
C ILE A 184 -10.48 9.57 15.86
N GLN A 185 -10.93 9.12 17.02
CA GLN A 185 -10.53 9.67 18.31
C GLN A 185 -9.93 8.55 19.16
N THR A 186 -8.81 8.83 19.82
CA THR A 186 -8.18 7.92 20.77
C THR A 186 -7.99 8.63 22.11
N ASN A 187 -7.54 7.90 23.12
CA ASN A 187 -7.15 8.48 24.40
C ASN A 187 -5.91 9.41 24.31
N ARG A 188 -5.25 9.51 23.14
CA ARG A 188 -3.99 10.25 22.93
C ARG A 188 -4.00 11.21 21.74
N SER A 189 -4.79 10.95 20.71
CA SER A 189 -4.76 11.66 19.43
C SER A 189 -6.15 11.78 18.80
N GLN A 190 -6.26 12.63 17.78
CA GLN A 190 -7.45 12.76 16.94
C GLN A 190 -7.04 12.97 15.49
N GLY A 191 -7.65 12.22 14.57
CA GLY A 191 -7.40 12.30 13.15
C GLY A 191 -8.63 11.95 12.32
N SER A 192 -8.40 11.79 11.02
CA SER A 192 -9.37 11.31 10.05
C SER A 192 -9.00 9.90 9.59
N GLY A 193 -9.98 9.21 9.01
CA GLY A 193 -9.76 8.00 8.23
C GLY A 193 -10.82 7.88 7.15
N PHE A 194 -10.77 6.82 6.36
CA PHE A 194 -11.82 6.50 5.40
C PHE A 194 -12.00 5.00 5.22
N PHE A 195 -13.24 4.57 5.02
CA PHE A 195 -13.56 3.20 4.62
C PHE A 195 -13.09 2.93 3.19
N TRP A 196 -12.24 1.93 3.02
CA TRP A 196 -11.78 1.46 1.70
C TRP A 196 -12.34 0.08 1.31
N SER A 197 -13.14 -0.54 2.19
CA SER A 197 -13.92 -1.75 1.94
C SER A 197 -15.29 -1.67 2.63
N SER A 198 -16.25 -2.43 2.14
CA SER A 198 -17.58 -2.51 2.74
C SER A 198 -17.63 -3.30 4.07
N ASP A 199 -16.59 -4.08 4.39
CA ASP A 199 -16.49 -4.93 5.59
C ASP A 199 -15.85 -4.22 6.81
N GLY A 200 -15.85 -2.89 6.81
CA GLY A 200 -15.46 -2.07 7.96
C GLY A 200 -13.96 -1.80 8.09
N GLU A 201 -13.16 -2.13 7.07
CA GLU A 201 -11.73 -1.81 7.02
C GLU A 201 -11.54 -0.31 6.67
N ILE A 202 -10.69 0.36 7.44
CA ILE A 202 -10.46 1.82 7.41
C ILE A 202 -8.97 2.09 7.30
N VAL A 203 -8.58 3.02 6.44
CA VAL A 203 -7.21 3.55 6.36
C VAL A 203 -7.09 4.84 7.19
N THR A 204 -5.97 5.00 7.88
CA THR A 204 -5.56 6.23 8.58
C THR A 204 -4.01 6.26 8.72
N ASN A 205 -3.45 7.26 9.41
CA ASN A 205 -2.02 7.27 9.73
C ASN A 205 -1.71 6.44 10.99
N ALA A 206 -0.47 5.93 11.09
CA ALA A 206 -0.04 5.19 12.28
C ALA A 206 -0.05 6.08 13.54
N HIS A 207 0.45 7.32 13.45
CA HIS A 207 0.50 8.27 14.59
C HIS A 207 -0.88 8.66 15.17
N VAL A 208 -1.98 8.37 14.47
CA VAL A 208 -3.34 8.62 14.96
C VAL A 208 -3.79 7.53 15.95
N VAL A 209 -3.27 6.30 15.80
CA VAL A 209 -3.74 5.10 16.53
C VAL A 209 -2.66 4.32 17.30
N ALA A 210 -1.37 4.53 17.01
CA ALA A 210 -0.25 3.85 17.66
C ALA A 210 -0.24 4.02 19.19
N GLY A 211 -0.13 2.92 19.94
CA GLY A 211 -0.17 2.95 21.42
C GLY A 211 -1.43 3.59 22.00
N ALA A 212 -2.58 3.48 21.31
CA ALA A 212 -3.87 3.88 21.84
C ALA A 212 -4.53 2.71 22.58
N SER A 213 -5.02 2.95 23.80
CA SER A 213 -5.75 1.93 24.58
C SER A 213 -7.21 1.79 24.15
N GLU A 214 -7.74 2.81 23.46
CA GLU A 214 -9.10 2.83 22.91
C GLU A 214 -9.10 3.64 21.61
N ILE A 215 -9.81 3.13 20.60
CA ILE A 215 -10.03 3.79 19.30
C ILE A 215 -11.53 3.90 19.09
N GLU A 216 -12.06 5.13 19.10
CA GLU A 216 -13.43 5.44 18.71
C GLU A 216 -13.47 5.95 17.26
N VAL A 217 -14.29 5.32 16.44
CA VAL A 217 -14.51 5.68 15.04
C VAL A 217 -15.93 6.23 14.90
N THR A 218 -16.07 7.51 14.58
CA THR A 218 -17.37 8.16 14.35
C THR A 218 -17.59 8.44 12.87
N THR A 219 -18.65 7.87 12.30
CA THR A 219 -18.99 8.01 10.87
C THR A 219 -19.58 9.37 10.53
N TYR A 220 -19.69 9.68 9.22
CA TYR A 220 -20.39 10.86 8.70
C TYR A 220 -21.79 11.06 9.30
N GLU A 221 -22.57 9.99 9.43
CA GLU A 221 -23.92 10.01 10.04
C GLU A 221 -23.89 10.30 11.56
N GLY A 222 -22.71 10.25 12.19
CA GLY A 222 -22.53 10.44 13.63
C GLY A 222 -22.71 9.18 14.47
N LYS A 223 -22.61 7.99 13.87
CA LYS A 223 -22.61 6.72 14.61
C LYS A 223 -21.18 6.34 15.00
N THR A 224 -20.97 6.04 16.28
CA THR A 224 -19.67 5.66 16.83
C THR A 224 -19.54 4.14 16.93
N TYR A 225 -18.32 3.65 16.69
CA TYR A 225 -17.91 2.25 16.75
C TYR A 225 -16.56 2.15 17.45
N HIS A 226 -16.29 1.04 18.15
CA HIS A 226 -14.93 0.75 18.62
C HIS A 226 -14.11 0.16 17.47
N GLY A 227 -12.94 0.74 17.22
CA GLY A 227 -11.96 0.27 16.24
C GLY A 227 -10.89 -0.62 16.87
N ARG A 228 -10.28 -1.47 16.05
CA ARG A 228 -9.07 -2.24 16.38
C ARG A 228 -8.03 -2.05 15.28
N ILE A 229 -6.75 -2.02 15.62
CA ILE A 229 -5.67 -2.04 14.62
C ILE A 229 -5.58 -3.46 14.05
N GLU A 230 -5.53 -3.58 12.72
CA GLU A 230 -5.28 -4.86 12.04
C GLU A 230 -3.92 -4.92 11.39
N LYS A 231 -3.43 -3.78 10.88
CA LYS A 231 -2.09 -3.61 10.30
C LYS A 231 -1.58 -2.23 10.68
N LEU A 232 -0.28 -2.11 10.88
CA LEU A 232 0.37 -0.83 11.08
C LEU A 232 1.78 -0.85 10.49
N ASP A 233 2.19 0.30 9.97
CA ASP A 233 3.54 0.60 9.55
C ASP A 233 3.93 1.99 10.06
N ALA A 234 4.74 2.03 11.10
CA ALA A 234 5.29 3.26 11.68
C ALA A 234 6.22 4.01 10.71
N TYR A 235 6.97 3.28 9.88
CA TYR A 235 7.97 3.86 9.00
C TYR A 235 7.32 4.59 7.83
N LEU A 236 6.25 3.98 7.27
CA LEU A 236 5.39 4.61 6.27
C LEU A 236 4.30 5.54 6.86
N ASP A 237 4.12 5.55 8.19
CA ASP A 237 3.04 6.22 8.91
C ASP A 237 1.62 5.88 8.40
N ILE A 238 1.34 4.59 8.25
CA ILE A 238 0.04 4.07 7.78
C ILE A 238 -0.49 3.04 8.77
N ALA A 239 -1.79 3.11 9.08
CA ALA A 239 -2.50 2.07 9.79
C ALA A 239 -3.78 1.66 9.04
N ILE A 240 -4.07 0.36 9.13
CA ILE A 240 -5.35 -0.22 8.71
C ILE A 240 -6.05 -0.69 9.98
N ILE A 241 -7.20 -0.09 10.27
CA ILE A 241 -8.04 -0.45 11.42
C ILE A 241 -9.35 -1.09 10.90
N ARG A 242 -10.04 -1.89 11.74
CA ARG A 242 -11.39 -2.38 11.44
C ARG A 242 -12.38 -2.03 12.55
N VAL A 243 -13.61 -1.76 12.15
CA VAL A 243 -14.81 -1.69 13.00
C VAL A 243 -15.79 -2.81 12.64
N ASP A 244 -16.57 -3.30 13.60
CA ASP A 244 -17.57 -4.34 13.35
C ASP A 244 -18.94 -3.74 12.97
N GLY A 245 -19.56 -4.28 11.91
CA GLY A 245 -20.86 -3.88 11.40
C GLY A 245 -21.27 -4.68 10.16
N ASP A 246 -22.49 -4.47 9.66
CA ASP A 246 -23.04 -5.27 8.55
C ASP A 246 -22.47 -4.88 7.18
N SER A 247 -22.42 -3.58 6.88
CA SER A 247 -21.84 -3.02 5.65
C SER A 247 -21.60 -1.52 5.84
N PHE A 248 -20.51 -1.02 5.27
CA PHE A 248 -20.11 0.39 5.30
C PHE A 248 -20.04 0.99 3.89
N PRO A 249 -20.31 2.30 3.72
CA PRO A 249 -19.97 3.00 2.48
C PRO A 249 -18.44 3.07 2.37
N TYR A 250 -17.89 2.79 1.20
CA TYR A 250 -16.44 2.77 0.98
C TYR A 250 -16.08 3.44 -0.34
N ILE A 251 -14.81 3.82 -0.48
CA ILE A 251 -14.31 4.54 -1.65
C ILE A 251 -13.28 3.71 -2.43
N PRO A 252 -13.29 3.72 -3.78
CA PRO A 252 -12.24 3.12 -4.58
C PRO A 252 -10.91 3.87 -4.42
N TYR A 253 -9.81 3.16 -4.68
CA TYR A 253 -8.46 3.73 -4.75
C TYR A 253 -7.94 3.69 -6.18
N TYR A 254 -7.14 4.68 -6.53
CA TYR A 254 -6.45 4.77 -7.80
C TYR A 254 -5.27 3.79 -7.83
N ASN A 255 -5.13 3.03 -8.90
CA ASN A 255 -4.13 1.96 -9.05
C ASN A 255 -3.04 2.29 -10.08
N THR A 256 -2.99 3.54 -10.53
CA THR A 256 -2.11 4.03 -11.60
C THR A 256 -1.21 5.13 -11.02
N GLU A 257 -0.05 5.32 -11.64
CA GLU A 257 0.92 6.35 -11.24
C GLU A 257 0.30 7.75 -11.34
N VAL A 258 0.36 8.51 -10.25
CA VAL A 258 -0.17 9.87 -10.15
C VAL A 258 0.78 10.88 -10.77
N GLN A 259 0.26 11.92 -11.43
CA GLN A 259 1.08 12.92 -12.10
C GLN A 259 1.03 14.30 -11.44
N ARG A 260 2.17 14.98 -11.49
CA ARG A 260 2.28 16.39 -11.09
C ARG A 260 1.33 17.26 -11.91
N GLY A 261 0.50 18.05 -11.23
CA GLY A 261 -0.47 18.95 -11.84
C GLY A 261 -1.89 18.38 -11.94
N GLU A 262 -2.11 17.11 -11.55
CA GLU A 262 -3.47 16.58 -11.36
C GLU A 262 -4.21 17.36 -10.27
N GLU A 263 -5.49 17.67 -10.51
CA GLU A 263 -6.35 18.27 -9.51
C GLU A 263 -6.78 17.24 -8.46
N VAL A 264 -6.73 17.65 -7.19
CA VAL A 264 -7.12 16.82 -6.06
C VAL A 264 -8.11 17.52 -5.14
N VAL A 265 -8.94 16.72 -4.48
CA VAL A 265 -9.77 17.13 -3.33
C VAL A 265 -9.28 16.39 -2.10
N VAL A 266 -9.06 17.13 -1.01
CA VAL A 266 -8.70 16.60 0.30
C VAL A 266 -9.93 16.67 1.20
N LEU A 267 -10.26 15.56 1.85
CA LEU A 267 -11.36 15.49 2.82
C LEU A 267 -10.84 15.14 4.22
N GLY A 268 -11.49 15.71 5.24
CA GLY A 268 -11.17 15.42 6.63
C GLY A 268 -12.30 15.80 7.58
N ASN A 269 -12.13 15.41 8.85
CA ASN A 269 -13.03 15.72 9.95
C ASN A 269 -12.27 16.44 11.11
N PRO A 270 -11.60 17.57 10.82
CA PRO A 270 -10.73 18.24 11.78
C PRO A 270 -11.53 18.78 12.97
N LEU A 271 -11.06 18.50 14.19
CA LEU A 271 -11.62 19.05 15.44
C LEU A 271 -13.13 18.79 15.66
N GLY A 272 -13.71 17.77 15.00
CA GLY A 272 -15.15 17.51 15.02
C GLY A 272 -16.00 18.50 14.22
N LEU A 273 -15.37 19.44 13.51
CA LEU A 273 -15.98 20.27 12.48
C LEU A 273 -16.21 19.40 11.24
N ARG A 274 -17.32 18.66 11.28
CA ARG A 274 -17.72 17.71 10.24
C ARG A 274 -17.64 18.36 8.85
N ASN A 275 -17.11 17.60 7.89
CA ASN A 275 -17.17 17.87 6.46
C ASN A 275 -16.25 19.02 5.99
N SER A 276 -14.97 18.95 6.34
CA SER A 276 -13.97 19.83 5.75
C SER A 276 -13.47 19.27 4.42
N ALA A 277 -13.59 20.06 3.36
CA ALA A 277 -13.11 19.74 2.02
C ALA A 277 -12.25 20.90 1.48
N SER A 278 -11.09 20.61 0.90
CA SER A 278 -10.24 21.58 0.23
C SER A 278 -9.83 21.06 -1.16
N LYS A 279 -9.64 21.97 -2.12
CA LYS A 279 -9.18 21.65 -3.48
C LYS A 279 -7.75 22.15 -3.65
N GLY A 280 -6.95 21.37 -4.36
CA GLY A 280 -5.62 21.78 -4.82
C GLY A 280 -5.17 20.95 -6.03
N ILE A 281 -3.86 20.83 -6.20
CA ILE A 281 -3.19 19.98 -7.17
C ILE A 281 -2.08 19.15 -6.51
N ILE A 282 -1.61 18.11 -7.19
CA ILE A 282 -0.32 17.47 -6.88
C ILE A 282 0.79 18.42 -7.34
N SER A 283 1.34 19.20 -6.40
CA SER A 283 2.35 20.23 -6.66
C SER A 283 3.71 19.66 -7.04
N ALA A 284 4.09 18.53 -6.43
CA ALA A 284 5.32 17.78 -6.70
C ALA A 284 5.20 16.33 -6.19
N ILE A 285 6.05 15.45 -6.73
CA ILE A 285 6.33 14.11 -6.19
C ILE A 285 7.78 14.17 -5.68
N ARG A 286 8.04 13.66 -4.47
CA ARG A 286 9.32 13.83 -3.76
C ARG A 286 9.74 12.57 -3.03
N ASP A 287 11.01 12.51 -2.65
CA ASP A 287 11.47 11.62 -1.59
C ASP A 287 11.30 12.34 -0.23
N ILE A 288 10.76 11.67 0.79
CA ILE A 288 10.66 12.25 2.15
C ILE A 288 12.05 12.54 2.73
N GLY A 289 13.11 11.87 2.26
CA GLY A 289 14.51 12.15 2.62
C GLY A 289 14.98 13.57 2.28
N GLU A 290 14.26 14.30 1.41
CA GLU A 290 14.49 15.74 1.18
C GLU A 290 14.20 16.61 2.42
N VAL A 291 13.47 16.07 3.40
CA VAL A 291 12.83 16.82 4.50
C VAL A 291 12.88 16.08 5.86
N GLU A 292 12.87 14.75 5.88
CA GLU A 292 13.23 13.88 7.01
C GLU A 292 14.34 12.90 6.54
N PRO A 293 15.64 13.25 6.70
CA PRO A 293 16.76 12.48 6.13
C PRO A 293 16.77 10.99 6.49
N ASP A 294 16.33 10.64 7.70
CA ASP A 294 16.32 9.26 8.22
C ASP A 294 15.26 8.36 7.57
N LYS A 295 14.37 8.91 6.74
CA LYS A 295 13.30 8.17 6.03
C LYS A 295 13.50 8.09 4.51
N SER A 296 14.71 8.34 4.02
CA SER A 296 15.01 8.33 2.57
C SER A 296 14.51 7.07 1.85
N GLY A 297 14.00 7.23 0.63
CA GLY A 297 13.44 6.17 -0.20
C GLY A 297 11.92 6.01 -0.12
N ILE A 298 11.21 6.80 0.70
CA ILE A 298 9.74 6.88 0.69
C ILE A 298 9.31 8.03 -0.23
N THR A 299 8.63 7.71 -1.33
CA THR A 299 7.94 8.70 -2.17
C THR A 299 6.74 9.32 -1.43
N ILE A 300 6.61 10.65 -1.50
CA ILE A 300 5.48 11.43 -0.99
C ILE A 300 4.92 12.39 -2.05
N LEU A 301 3.64 12.71 -1.92
CA LEU A 301 2.91 13.63 -2.80
C LEU A 301 2.77 14.99 -2.11
N GLN A 302 3.41 16.03 -2.64
CA GLN A 302 3.21 17.40 -2.17
C GLN A 302 1.94 17.97 -2.80
N THR A 303 1.10 18.64 -2.00
CA THR A 303 -0.11 19.34 -2.47
C THR A 303 -0.18 20.78 -1.96
N ASP A 304 -0.90 21.63 -2.69
CA ASP A 304 -1.30 22.99 -2.26
C ASP A 304 -2.74 23.04 -1.73
N ALA A 305 -3.46 21.90 -1.73
CA ALA A 305 -4.74 21.76 -1.05
C ALA A 305 -4.56 22.07 0.44
N SER A 306 -5.46 22.86 1.03
CA SER A 306 -5.35 23.28 2.42
C SER A 306 -5.50 22.09 3.38
N VAL A 307 -4.45 21.77 4.12
CA VAL A 307 -4.45 20.77 5.20
C VAL A 307 -4.43 21.49 6.55
N LEU A 308 -5.21 20.99 7.49
CA LEU A 308 -5.29 21.49 8.87
C LEU A 308 -5.16 20.31 9.86
N PRO A 309 -4.77 20.57 11.12
CA PRO A 309 -4.75 19.55 12.17
C PRO A 309 -6.07 18.77 12.25
N GLY A 310 -5.96 17.43 12.22
CA GLY A 310 -7.09 16.51 12.18
C GLY A 310 -7.48 16.02 10.78
N ASN A 311 -6.91 16.56 9.70
CA ASN A 311 -7.00 15.96 8.35
C ASN A 311 -6.07 14.74 8.17
N SER A 312 -5.07 14.54 9.04
CA SER A 312 -4.17 13.37 9.02
C SER A 312 -4.97 12.07 8.93
N GLY A 313 -4.61 11.18 8.01
CA GLY A 313 -5.30 9.92 7.72
C GLY A 313 -6.52 10.05 6.80
N GLY A 314 -6.97 11.28 6.49
CA GLY A 314 -8.06 11.55 5.55
C GLY A 314 -7.65 11.32 4.08
N PRO A 315 -8.60 11.05 3.18
CA PRO A 315 -8.29 10.77 1.79
C PRO A 315 -7.97 12.05 0.99
N MET A 316 -6.99 11.93 0.10
CA MET A 316 -6.78 12.81 -1.04
C MET A 316 -7.25 12.10 -2.31
N LEU A 317 -8.13 12.73 -3.08
CA LEU A 317 -8.86 12.14 -4.20
C LEU A 317 -8.53 12.81 -5.52
N ASN A 318 -8.48 12.04 -6.61
CA ASN A 318 -8.50 12.59 -7.97
C ASN A 318 -9.91 13.10 -8.35
N MET A 319 -10.04 13.72 -9.53
CA MET A 319 -11.34 14.15 -10.06
C MET A 319 -12.20 13.01 -10.64
N GLY A 320 -11.74 11.76 -10.59
CA GLY A 320 -12.55 10.55 -10.85
C GLY A 320 -13.29 10.04 -9.61
N GLY A 321 -13.01 10.60 -8.43
CA GLY A 321 -13.59 10.15 -7.16
C GLY A 321 -12.80 9.03 -6.47
N GLU A 322 -11.59 8.75 -6.91
CA GLU A 322 -10.73 7.67 -6.40
C GLU A 322 -9.65 8.25 -5.49
N VAL A 323 -9.35 7.54 -4.39
CA VAL A 323 -8.26 7.94 -3.48
C VAL A 323 -6.92 7.75 -4.17
N VAL A 324 -6.13 8.82 -4.25
CA VAL A 324 -4.74 8.82 -4.74
C VAL A 324 -3.71 8.84 -3.62
N GLY A 325 -4.08 9.32 -2.44
CA GLY A 325 -3.19 9.32 -1.28
C GLY A 325 -3.89 9.57 0.05
N ILE A 326 -3.12 9.48 1.13
CA ILE A 326 -3.57 9.61 2.52
C ILE A 326 -2.87 10.83 3.08
N ILE A 327 -3.63 11.81 3.57
CA ILE A 327 -3.08 13.07 4.05
C ILE A 327 -2.20 12.84 5.26
N PHE A 328 -1.02 13.43 5.21
CA PHE A 328 0.03 13.30 6.21
C PHE A 328 0.50 14.72 6.57
N ALA A 329 0.23 15.13 7.81
CA ALA A 329 0.64 16.43 8.34
C ALA A 329 1.79 16.23 9.33
N GLY A 330 2.89 16.97 9.18
CA GLY A 330 4.00 16.97 10.13
C GLY A 330 5.38 17.30 9.54
N VAL A 331 5.61 16.99 8.27
CA VAL A 331 6.87 17.29 7.59
C VAL A 331 7.02 18.78 7.32
N GLY A 332 8.05 19.39 7.90
CA GLY A 332 8.43 20.78 7.63
C GLY A 332 7.55 21.83 8.31
N GLU A 333 7.31 21.72 9.62
CA GLU A 333 6.67 22.79 10.40
C GLU A 333 7.27 24.17 10.07
N GLY A 334 6.42 25.10 9.61
CA GLY A 334 6.82 26.44 9.21
C GLY A 334 7.15 26.67 7.73
N LEU A 335 7.10 25.63 6.87
CA LEU A 335 7.35 25.76 5.42
C LEU A 335 6.08 25.94 4.57
N GLU A 336 4.88 25.92 5.17
CA GLU A 336 3.58 26.00 4.47
C GLU A 336 3.37 24.92 3.38
N LEU A 337 4.02 23.76 3.52
CA LEU A 337 3.89 22.62 2.61
C LEU A 337 2.98 21.54 3.19
N ASN A 338 2.10 20.99 2.35
CA ASN A 338 1.22 19.89 2.71
C ASN A 338 1.59 18.63 1.92
N PHE A 339 1.44 17.45 2.54
CA PHE A 339 1.88 16.18 1.98
C PHE A 339 0.82 15.09 2.12
N ALA A 340 0.92 14.08 1.27
CA ALA A 340 0.16 12.85 1.34
C ALA A 340 1.04 11.64 0.96
N LEU A 341 0.74 10.49 1.55
CA LEU A 341 1.35 9.21 1.23
C LEU A 341 0.59 8.58 0.05
N PRO A 342 1.27 8.09 -1.01
CA PRO A 342 0.64 7.34 -2.09
C PRO A 342 -0.23 6.18 -1.58
N ILE A 343 -1.45 6.03 -2.11
CA ILE A 343 -2.41 5.01 -1.64
C ILE A 343 -1.92 3.57 -1.84
N GLU A 344 -1.02 3.35 -2.80
CA GLU A 344 -0.37 2.07 -3.10
C GLU A 344 0.38 1.49 -1.89
N TYR A 345 0.91 2.32 -0.99
CA TYR A 345 1.57 1.86 0.23
C TYR A 345 0.63 1.07 1.15
N CYS A 346 -0.66 1.39 1.18
CA CYS A 346 -1.62 0.60 1.94
C CYS A 346 -1.71 -0.84 1.43
N LEU A 347 -1.42 -1.12 0.14
CA LEU A 347 -1.38 -2.50 -0.36
C LEU A 347 -0.20 -3.28 0.24
N ALA A 348 0.96 -2.62 0.41
CA ALA A 348 2.11 -3.20 1.11
C ALA A 348 1.83 -3.42 2.60
N VAL A 349 1.22 -2.43 3.28
CA VAL A 349 0.83 -2.55 4.70
C VAL A 349 -0.24 -3.63 4.90
N ARG A 350 -1.21 -3.77 3.99
CA ARG A 350 -2.24 -4.82 4.03
C ARG A 350 -1.65 -6.23 3.95
N ALA A 351 -0.52 -6.38 3.24
CA ALA A 351 0.19 -7.65 3.07
C ALA A 351 1.05 -8.06 4.29
N LYS A 352 1.28 -7.17 5.27
CA LYS A 352 2.00 -7.50 6.51
C LYS A 352 1.25 -8.54 7.37
N PRO A 353 1.92 -9.18 8.35
CA PRO A 353 1.24 -9.92 9.43
C PRO A 353 0.18 -9.07 10.15
N PRO A 354 -0.82 -9.67 10.83
CA PRO A 354 -1.72 -8.93 11.71
C PRO A 354 -0.94 -8.26 12.85
N PHE A 355 -1.27 -7.00 13.15
CA PHE A 355 -0.63 -6.24 14.23
C PHE A 355 -0.95 -6.85 15.60
N GLY A 356 0.09 -7.21 16.36
CA GLY A 356 0.01 -7.79 17.69
C GLY A 356 0.45 -6.84 18.80
N VAL A 357 0.29 -7.29 20.04
CA VAL A 357 0.74 -6.54 21.25
C VAL A 357 2.26 -6.37 21.27
N GLU A 358 3.02 -7.35 20.75
CA GLU A 358 4.47 -7.27 20.61
C GLU A 358 4.90 -6.21 19.58
N ASP A 359 4.16 -6.07 18.47
CA ASP A 359 4.44 -5.05 17.46
C ASP A 359 4.20 -3.64 17.99
N ASP A 360 3.13 -3.42 18.75
CA ASP A 360 2.82 -2.12 19.36
C ASP A 360 3.87 -1.71 20.41
N PHE A 361 4.30 -2.66 21.24
CA PHE A 361 5.36 -2.40 22.24
C PHE A 361 6.70 -2.03 21.59
N LEU A 362 7.10 -2.73 20.53
CA LEU A 362 8.32 -2.37 19.77
C LEU A 362 8.18 -1.00 19.10
N LEU A 363 7.00 -0.68 18.56
CA LEU A 363 6.69 0.63 17.96
C LEU A 363 6.91 1.77 18.95
N TYR A 364 6.43 1.59 20.18
CA TYR A 364 6.55 2.56 21.25
C TYR A 364 8.02 2.83 21.60
N LEU A 365 8.84 1.77 21.70
CA LEU A 365 10.28 1.88 21.96
C LEU A 365 11.03 2.60 20.83
N GLU A 366 10.63 2.42 19.57
CA GLU A 366 11.27 3.05 18.41
C GLU A 366 10.84 4.51 18.19
N GLN A 367 9.62 4.90 18.57
CA GLN A 367 9.06 6.21 18.24
C GLN A 367 9.03 7.23 19.38
N ASP A 368 8.98 6.80 20.65
CA ASP A 368 8.83 7.73 21.76
C ASP A 368 10.18 8.39 22.12
N LYS A 369 10.37 9.62 21.63
CA LYS A 369 11.56 10.44 21.92
C LYS A 369 11.81 10.60 23.42
N LYS A 370 10.75 10.69 24.24
CA LYS A 370 10.91 10.84 25.70
C LYS A 370 11.37 9.53 26.33
N TRP A 371 10.85 8.38 25.87
CA TRP A 371 11.37 7.08 26.28
C TRP A 371 12.86 6.94 25.93
N ALA A 372 13.24 7.28 24.70
CA ALA A 372 14.63 7.22 24.24
C ALA A 372 15.56 8.19 25.02
N GLU A 373 15.11 9.42 25.31
CA GLU A 373 15.83 10.38 26.15
C GLU A 373 16.02 9.88 27.58
N LEU A 374 14.98 9.31 28.19
CA LEU A 374 15.02 8.73 29.54
C LEU A 374 15.91 7.47 29.58
N TYR A 375 15.84 6.61 28.55
CA TYR A 375 16.69 5.42 28.42
C TYR A 375 18.18 5.80 28.25
N ASN A 376 18.50 6.79 27.41
CA ASN A 376 19.87 7.26 27.26
C ASN A 376 20.42 7.86 28.57
N GLN A 377 19.63 8.69 29.28
CA GLN A 377 20.02 9.19 30.60
C GLN A 377 20.23 8.07 31.62
N PHE A 378 19.41 7.01 31.57
CA PHE A 378 19.58 5.81 32.41
C PHE A 378 20.92 5.11 32.12
N ILE A 379 21.31 4.96 30.85
CA ILE A 379 22.60 4.38 30.47
C ILE A 379 23.77 5.27 30.93
N GLU A 380 23.74 6.57 30.61
CA GLU A 380 24.79 7.53 30.99
C GLU A 380 25.02 7.55 32.52
N LEU A 381 23.95 7.65 33.31
CA LEU A 381 24.05 7.62 34.77
C LEU A 381 24.53 6.26 35.30
N THR A 382 24.22 5.15 34.62
CA THR A 382 24.72 3.82 35.00
C THR A 382 26.24 3.73 34.80
N GLU A 383 26.76 4.29 33.71
CA GLU A 383 28.20 4.42 33.49
C GLU A 383 28.86 5.34 34.54
N GLU A 384 28.22 6.46 34.92
CA GLU A 384 28.68 7.33 36.00
C GLU A 384 28.73 6.61 37.36
N VAL A 385 27.74 5.76 37.68
CA VAL A 385 27.74 4.94 38.91
C VAL A 385 28.93 3.99 38.93
N ILE A 386 29.21 3.31 37.80
CA ILE A 386 30.36 2.39 37.69
C ILE A 386 31.67 3.17 37.87
N ALA A 387 31.87 4.25 37.11
CA ALA A 387 33.07 5.08 37.19
C ALA A 387 33.27 5.71 38.59
N ALA A 388 32.19 6.14 39.25
CA ALA A 388 32.26 6.65 40.61
C ALA A 388 32.73 5.59 41.61
N LEU A 389 32.27 4.34 41.47
CA LEU A 389 32.63 3.23 42.35
C LEU A 389 34.03 2.69 42.10
N GLU A 390 34.50 2.67 40.85
CA GLU A 390 35.90 2.37 40.51
C GLU A 390 36.88 3.37 41.15
N ASN A 391 36.45 4.61 41.36
CA ASN A 391 37.23 5.69 41.99
C ASN A 391 36.95 5.86 43.50
N ASP A 392 36.35 4.87 44.18
CA ASP A 392 35.96 4.90 45.60
C ASP A 392 35.02 6.10 45.99
N ASN A 393 34.40 6.78 45.02
CA ASN A 393 33.56 7.95 45.21
C ASN A 393 32.09 7.56 45.49
N LEU A 394 31.88 6.97 46.67
CA LEU A 394 30.57 6.49 47.13
C LEU A 394 29.47 7.59 47.12
N ALA A 395 29.83 8.85 47.38
CA ALA A 395 28.87 9.95 47.38
C ALA A 395 28.27 10.22 45.99
N MET A 396 29.11 10.22 44.95
CA MET A 396 28.64 10.36 43.57
C MET A 396 27.82 9.14 43.13
N ALA A 397 28.28 7.93 43.46
CA ALA A 397 27.55 6.71 43.14
C ALA A 397 26.12 6.69 43.71
N ILE A 398 25.94 7.13 44.97
CA ILE A 398 24.61 7.27 45.60
C ILE A 398 23.79 8.37 44.92
N GLN A 399 24.42 9.49 44.51
CA GLN A 399 23.72 10.57 43.80
C GLN A 399 23.16 10.09 42.45
N CYS A 400 23.98 9.47 41.61
CA CYS A 400 23.57 8.96 40.29
C CYS A 400 22.55 7.81 40.43
N GLN A 401 22.68 6.93 41.44
CA GLN A 401 21.67 5.90 41.74
C GLN A 401 20.29 6.49 42.08
N ASN A 402 20.22 7.59 42.84
CA ASN A 402 18.94 8.24 43.14
C ASN A 402 18.28 8.85 41.89
N LEU A 403 19.07 9.40 40.97
CA LEU A 403 18.58 9.90 39.67
C LEU A 403 18.05 8.75 38.80
N ILE A 404 18.78 7.65 38.71
CA ILE A 404 18.35 6.43 38.01
C ILE A 404 17.02 5.91 38.55
N LEU A 405 16.82 5.86 39.87
CA LEU A 405 15.55 5.42 40.45
C LEU A 405 14.38 6.35 40.09
N GLY A 406 14.62 7.66 39.95
CA GLY A 406 13.63 8.59 39.42
C GLY A 406 13.28 8.30 37.96
N ILE A 407 14.30 8.16 37.11
CA ILE A 407 14.13 7.82 35.68
C ILE A 407 13.40 6.49 35.50
N LEU A 408 13.70 5.46 36.30
CA LEU A 408 12.99 4.17 36.24
C LEU A 408 11.52 4.27 36.68
N ASP A 409 11.20 5.10 37.68
CA ASP A 409 9.81 5.38 38.06
C ASP A 409 9.08 6.23 36.99
N GLU A 410 9.78 7.12 36.27
CA GLU A 410 9.22 7.86 35.13
C GLU A 410 9.01 6.98 33.88
N LEU A 411 10.00 6.17 33.49
CA LEU A 411 9.88 5.16 32.43
C LEU A 411 8.73 4.19 32.71
N ARG A 412 8.60 3.72 33.96
CA ARG A 412 7.47 2.88 34.38
C ARG A 412 6.13 3.59 34.24
N GLN A 413 6.03 4.86 34.66
CA GLN A 413 4.79 5.64 34.52
C GLN A 413 4.44 5.87 33.04
N GLU A 414 5.44 6.11 32.21
CA GLU A 414 5.27 6.29 30.77
C GLU A 414 4.79 4.99 30.12
N VAL A 415 5.60 3.93 30.14
CA VAL A 415 5.28 2.62 29.55
C VAL A 415 3.96 2.08 30.12
N GLY A 416 3.75 2.20 31.45
CA GLY A 416 2.53 1.73 32.12
C GLY A 416 1.27 2.54 31.81
N SER A 417 1.40 3.78 31.35
CA SER A 417 0.27 4.57 30.84
C SER A 417 -0.15 4.19 29.41
N TYR A 418 0.74 3.52 28.68
CA TYR A 418 0.50 3.00 27.32
C TYR A 418 0.06 1.52 27.39
N TYR A 419 0.68 0.74 28.28
CA TYR A 419 0.45 -0.70 28.49
C TYR A 419 -0.06 -1.04 29.90
N PRO A 420 -1.25 -0.54 30.31
CA PRO A 420 -1.78 -0.74 31.66
C PRO A 420 -2.19 -2.19 31.99
N GLN A 421 -2.06 -3.12 31.02
CA GLN A 421 -2.38 -4.55 31.16
C GLN A 421 -1.13 -5.45 31.13
N THR A 422 0.07 -4.89 31.02
CA THR A 422 1.33 -5.65 30.89
C THR A 422 2.11 -5.60 32.21
N PRO A 423 1.91 -6.55 33.15
CA PRO A 423 2.51 -6.50 34.48
C PRO A 423 4.04 -6.59 34.47
N GLU A 424 4.65 -7.15 33.42
CA GLU A 424 6.10 -7.24 33.23
C GLU A 424 6.77 -5.84 33.20
N VAL A 425 6.03 -4.80 32.84
CA VAL A 425 6.48 -3.39 32.88
C VAL A 425 6.65 -2.89 34.31
N GLU A 426 5.90 -3.42 35.28
CA GLU A 426 6.07 -3.04 36.70
C GLU A 426 7.40 -3.55 37.28
N ASP A 427 7.98 -4.61 36.70
CA ASP A 427 9.17 -5.27 37.22
C ASP A 427 10.51 -4.62 36.81
N LEU A 428 10.52 -3.67 35.86
CA LEU A 428 11.76 -3.01 35.39
C LEU A 428 12.63 -2.46 36.54
N ARG A 429 11.99 -1.79 37.51
CA ARG A 429 12.66 -1.27 38.71
C ARG A 429 13.18 -2.40 39.62
N THR A 430 12.44 -3.50 39.74
CA THR A 430 12.82 -4.69 40.53
C THR A 430 14.04 -5.37 39.90
N ILE A 431 14.04 -5.54 38.58
CA ILE A 431 15.13 -6.13 37.79
C ILE A 431 16.41 -5.31 37.96
N TYR A 432 16.34 -3.98 37.84
CA TYR A 432 17.49 -3.11 38.03
C TYR A 432 18.06 -3.16 39.47
N LEU A 433 17.18 -3.13 40.48
CA LEU A 433 17.60 -3.23 41.89
C LEU A 433 18.28 -4.59 42.20
N ASP A 434 17.79 -5.68 41.63
CA ASP A 434 18.42 -7.00 41.78
C ASP A 434 19.71 -7.13 40.94
N ALA A 435 19.85 -6.40 39.83
CA ALA A 435 21.09 -6.30 39.07
C ALA A 435 22.21 -5.60 39.86
N LEU A 436 21.91 -4.44 40.45
CA LEU A 436 22.83 -3.76 41.37
C LEU A 436 23.22 -4.70 42.53
N ARG A 437 22.24 -5.34 43.18
CA ARG A 437 22.51 -6.27 44.28
C ARG A 437 23.47 -7.39 43.85
N ASN A 438 23.18 -8.06 42.74
CA ASN A 438 24.01 -9.17 42.24
C ASN A 438 25.44 -8.70 41.92
N TYR A 439 25.61 -7.64 41.13
CA TYR A 439 26.91 -7.10 40.76
C TYR A 439 27.75 -6.70 41.98
N TYR A 440 27.13 -6.10 43.01
CA TYR A 440 27.85 -5.63 44.21
C TYR A 440 27.95 -6.64 45.37
N THR A 441 27.46 -7.88 45.24
CA THR A 441 27.67 -8.93 46.28
C THR A 441 29.15 -9.24 46.56
N GLY A 442 30.07 -8.84 45.68
CA GLY A 442 31.51 -8.95 45.90
C GLY A 442 32.13 -7.89 46.85
N ASN A 443 31.40 -6.81 47.21
CA ASN A 443 31.96 -5.67 47.94
C ASN A 443 31.19 -5.34 49.24
N LEU A 444 31.69 -5.87 50.36
CA LEU A 444 31.05 -5.82 51.69
C LEU A 444 30.65 -4.42 52.18
N LYS A 445 31.38 -3.35 51.82
CA LYS A 445 31.07 -1.98 52.26
C LYS A 445 29.79 -1.41 51.62
N LEU A 446 29.41 -1.89 50.44
CA LEU A 446 28.22 -1.40 49.74
C LEU A 446 26.93 -2.08 50.23
N LEU A 447 27.06 -3.30 50.75
CA LEU A 447 25.94 -4.05 51.34
C LEU A 447 25.30 -3.32 52.53
N GLU A 448 26.10 -2.56 53.29
CA GLU A 448 25.63 -1.71 54.39
C GLU A 448 24.87 -0.46 53.91
N ALA A 449 25.24 0.10 52.74
CA ALA A 449 24.50 1.21 52.13
C ALA A 449 23.14 0.74 51.58
N LEU A 450 23.09 -0.44 50.97
CA LEU A 450 21.84 -1.03 50.45
C LEU A 450 20.81 -1.37 51.54
N GLN A 451 21.22 -1.53 52.80
CA GLN A 451 20.30 -1.75 53.93
C GLN A 451 19.38 -0.56 54.22
N PHE A 452 19.73 0.66 53.76
CA PHE A 452 18.88 1.85 53.90
C PHE A 452 17.71 1.93 52.91
N LEU A 453 17.67 1.06 51.87
CA LEU A 453 16.68 1.13 50.80
C LEU A 453 15.44 0.22 51.00
N GLY A 454 15.34 -0.46 52.15
CA GLY A 454 14.13 -1.19 52.57
C GLY A 454 14.06 -2.66 52.14
N PRO A 455 13.31 -3.52 52.87
CA PRO A 455 13.41 -4.97 52.72
C PRO A 455 12.28 -5.60 51.89
N TRP A 456 12.63 -6.26 50.79
CA TRP A 456 11.86 -7.36 50.21
C TRP A 456 12.80 -8.53 49.86
N THR A 457 12.30 -9.75 50.01
CA THR A 457 13.11 -10.90 50.46
C THR A 457 13.52 -11.90 49.38
N ILE A 458 14.79 -11.84 48.97
CA ILE A 458 15.81 -12.94 48.89
C ILE A 458 15.52 -14.25 48.11
N THR A 459 14.29 -14.57 47.65
CA THR A 459 13.96 -15.92 47.13
C THR A 459 13.55 -15.97 45.65
N GLN A 460 13.70 -14.89 44.86
CA GLN A 460 13.42 -14.90 43.41
C GLN A 460 14.58 -14.42 42.51
N SER A 461 15.68 -13.93 43.08
CA SER A 461 16.86 -13.39 42.37
C SER A 461 17.73 -14.44 41.64
N ARG A 462 17.15 -15.58 41.24
CA ARG A 462 17.85 -16.67 40.53
C ARG A 462 17.22 -17.09 39.20
N MET A 463 16.21 -16.37 38.73
CA MET A 463 15.64 -16.52 37.37
C MET A 463 15.73 -15.23 36.54
N ALA A 464 15.53 -14.04 37.15
CA ALA A 464 15.52 -12.77 36.42
C ALA A 464 16.84 -12.43 35.67
N PHE A 465 17.99 -12.97 36.09
CA PHE A 465 19.28 -12.63 35.46
C PHE A 465 19.55 -13.32 34.12
N SER A 466 19.15 -14.58 33.95
CA SER A 466 19.45 -15.33 32.72
C SER A 466 18.58 -14.94 31.53
N GLU A 467 17.55 -14.12 31.74
CA GLU A 467 16.68 -13.60 30.68
C GLU A 467 16.94 -12.11 30.42
N ALA A 468 17.14 -11.27 31.44
CA ALA A 468 17.51 -9.87 31.22
C ALA A 468 18.89 -9.71 30.53
N GLU A 469 19.92 -10.45 30.97
CA GLU A 469 21.22 -10.47 30.26
C GLU A 469 21.07 -11.08 28.86
N ARG A 470 20.17 -12.05 28.67
CA ARG A 470 19.88 -12.55 27.31
C ARG A 470 19.23 -11.49 26.44
N TYR A 471 18.24 -10.75 26.93
CA TYR A 471 17.57 -9.74 26.11
C TYR A 471 18.50 -8.59 25.76
N ILE A 472 19.37 -8.13 26.67
CA ILE A 472 20.33 -7.06 26.38
C ILE A 472 21.49 -7.57 25.49
N ASP A 473 22.02 -8.77 25.74
CA ASP A 473 23.14 -9.33 24.96
C ASP A 473 22.70 -9.96 23.63
N VAL A 474 21.41 -10.26 23.46
CA VAL A 474 20.77 -10.58 22.16
C VAL A 474 20.32 -9.31 21.44
N ALA A 475 19.82 -8.27 22.13
CA ALA A 475 19.53 -6.98 21.48
C ALA A 475 20.81 -6.34 20.95
N ASN A 476 21.89 -6.32 21.73
CA ASN A 476 23.19 -5.80 21.28
C ASN A 476 23.80 -6.66 20.16
N ARG A 477 23.73 -7.99 20.24
CA ARG A 477 24.19 -8.84 19.12
C ARG A 477 23.32 -8.73 17.88
N LEU A 478 22.00 -8.60 18.00
CA LEU A 478 21.13 -8.36 16.86
C LEU A 478 21.36 -6.96 16.28
N LEU A 479 21.58 -5.91 17.08
CA LEU A 479 21.94 -4.57 16.59
C LEU A 479 23.31 -4.55 15.91
N GLU A 480 24.29 -5.32 16.41
CA GLU A 480 25.61 -5.45 15.77
C GLU A 480 25.58 -6.35 14.52
N GLU A 481 24.84 -7.46 14.51
CA GLU A 481 24.73 -8.37 13.36
C GLU A 481 23.81 -7.78 12.27
N TYR A 482 22.64 -7.22 12.62
CA TYR A 482 21.68 -6.65 11.66
C TYR A 482 22.22 -5.43 10.92
N ASN A 483 23.03 -4.58 11.58
CA ASN A 483 23.69 -3.45 10.91
C ASN A 483 24.95 -3.86 10.15
N ARG A 484 25.73 -4.84 10.64
CA ARG A 484 26.99 -5.24 10.00
C ARG A 484 26.76 -6.18 8.82
N GLU A 485 25.84 -7.15 8.95
CA GLU A 485 25.53 -8.11 7.89
C GLU A 485 24.75 -7.47 6.72
N LYS A 486 23.82 -6.53 6.97
CA LYS A 486 23.20 -5.74 5.89
C LYS A 486 24.20 -4.83 5.20
N TRP A 487 25.11 -4.20 5.94
CA TRP A 487 26.13 -3.33 5.35
C TRP A 487 27.14 -4.13 4.54
N ASP A 488 27.63 -5.27 5.04
CA ASP A 488 28.58 -6.13 4.34
C ASP A 488 27.94 -6.84 3.13
N LEU A 489 26.66 -7.25 3.20
CA LEU A 489 25.92 -7.77 2.03
C LEU A 489 25.70 -6.68 0.96
N TYR A 490 25.41 -5.44 1.37
CA TYR A 490 25.26 -4.31 0.44
C TYR A 490 26.59 -3.95 -0.23
N GLN A 491 27.70 -3.93 0.54
CA GLN A 491 29.05 -3.73 0.00
C GLN A 491 29.48 -4.89 -0.92
N GLN A 492 29.18 -6.14 -0.57
CA GLN A 492 29.45 -7.30 -1.44
C GLN A 492 28.64 -7.23 -2.74
N PHE A 493 27.35 -6.91 -2.67
CA PHE A 493 26.46 -6.80 -3.84
C PHE A 493 26.89 -5.67 -4.79
N ILE A 494 27.43 -4.56 -4.27
CA ILE A 494 27.97 -3.45 -5.07
C ILE A 494 29.37 -3.78 -5.65
N SER A 495 30.10 -4.75 -5.08
CA SER A 495 31.47 -5.11 -5.48
C SER A 495 31.59 -6.24 -6.52
N LEU A 496 30.46 -6.79 -6.98
CA LEU A 496 30.42 -7.89 -7.95
C LEU A 496 30.11 -7.36 -9.36
N ASP A 497 31.17 -7.18 -10.17
CA ASP A 497 31.13 -7.03 -11.65
C ASP A 497 30.65 -8.32 -12.34
#